data_AF-A0A2P8FI88-F1
#
_entry.id   AF-A0A2P8FI88-F1
#
_cell.length_a   1.000
_cell.length_b   1.000
_cell.length_c   1.000
_cell.angle_alpha   90.00
_cell.angle_beta   90.00
_cell.angle_gamma   90.00
#
_symmetry.space_group_name_H-M   'P 1'
#
loop_
_entity.id
_entity.type
_entity.pdbx_description
1 polymer ?
#
loop_
_entity_poly.entity_id
_entity_poly.type
_entity_poly.pdbx_seq_one_letter_code
_entity_poly.pdbx_strand_id
1 'polypeptide(L)'
;MKTAAPVRRRLNFLMHDIEPGCDTYVERPGYCLNADLRISEVATGDYDIILLFGGRAPEYLRNHVALLEIVRDFDPGGKWVLAVFHGIQILVTAG
;
A
#
# COMPACT_ATOMS: atom_id res chain seq x y z
N MET A 1 -4.94 -5.26 12.97
CA MET A 1 -4.45 -4.81 11.63
C MET A 1 -3.85 -6.01 10.91
N LYS A 2 -4.20 -6.22 9.64
CA LYS A 2 -3.65 -7.28 8.78
C LYS A 2 -2.91 -6.63 7.62
N THR A 3 -1.80 -7.23 7.21
CA THR A 3 -1.03 -6.76 6.06
C THR A 3 -1.30 -7.63 4.84
N ALA A 4 -1.62 -6.97 3.73
CA ALA A 4 -1.90 -7.62 2.46
C ALA A 4 -0.83 -7.26 1.42
N ALA A 5 -0.42 -8.25 0.62
CA ALA A 5 0.52 -8.08 -0.48
C ALA A 5 0.11 -8.96 -1.67
N PRO A 6 0.67 -8.78 -2.88
CA PRO A 6 0.33 -9.66 -4.02
C PRO A 6 0.57 -11.16 -3.74
N VAL A 7 1.57 -11.47 -2.90
CA VAL A 7 1.92 -12.83 -2.50
C VAL A 7 2.26 -12.85 -1.01
N ARG A 8 1.86 -13.91 -0.30
CA ARG A 8 2.29 -14.16 1.08
C ARG A 8 3.78 -14.48 1.12
N ARG A 9 4.58 -13.50 1.52
CA ARG A 9 6.04 -13.62 1.70
C ARG A 9 6.54 -12.59 2.72
N ARG A 10 7.81 -12.70 3.10
CA ARG A 10 8.52 -11.62 3.79
C ARG A 10 8.68 -10.43 2.85
N LEU A 11 8.07 -9.32 3.22
CA LEU A 11 8.17 -8.02 2.56
C LEU A 11 9.40 -7.29 3.08
N ASN A 12 10.17 -6.73 2.16
CA ASN A 12 11.30 -5.85 2.48
C ASN A 12 10.84 -4.42 2.20
N PHE A 13 10.73 -3.60 3.25
CA PHE A 13 10.42 -2.19 3.08
C PHE A 13 11.69 -1.38 2.87
N LEU A 14 11.49 -0.11 2.54
CA LEU A 14 12.53 0.89 2.46
C LEU A 14 12.25 2.01 3.45
N MET A 15 13.28 2.76 3.77
CA MET A 15 13.17 4.03 4.46
C MET A 15 13.76 5.13 3.57
N HIS A 16 13.16 6.32 3.65
CA HIS A 16 13.74 7.52 3.06
C HIS A 16 14.73 8.11 4.06
N ASP A 17 15.95 8.32 3.60
CA ASP A 17 17.00 9.04 4.31
C ASP A 17 17.30 10.35 3.59
N ILE A 18 17.92 11.29 4.28
CA ILE A 18 18.30 12.60 3.74
C ILE A 18 19.82 12.71 3.80
N GLU A 19 20.46 12.77 2.64
CA GLU A 19 21.91 12.94 2.53
C GLU A 19 22.27 14.35 2.00
N PRO A 20 23.35 14.97 2.50
CA PRO A 20 23.83 16.24 1.98
C PRO A 20 24.14 16.16 0.48
N GLY A 21 23.61 17.12 -0.29
CA GLY A 21 23.83 17.22 -1.74
C GLY A 21 22.82 16.46 -2.60
N CYS A 22 21.87 15.73 -2.01
CA CYS A 22 20.74 15.18 -2.76
C CYS A 22 19.57 16.17 -2.84
N ASP A 23 19.02 16.37 -4.04
CA ASP A 23 17.80 17.18 -4.25
C ASP A 23 16.52 16.49 -3.73
N THR A 24 16.62 15.19 -3.45
CA THR A 24 15.52 14.35 -2.96
C THR A 24 16.05 13.34 -1.92
N TYR A 25 15.16 12.49 -1.40
CA TYR A 25 15.52 11.43 -0.47
C TYR A 25 16.35 10.33 -1.11
N VAL A 26 17.17 9.68 -0.28
CA VAL A 26 17.89 8.44 -0.60
C VAL A 26 17.12 7.25 -0.05
N GLU A 27 16.92 6.21 -0.85
CA GLU A 27 16.28 4.99 -0.39
C GLU A 27 17.28 4.05 0.29
N ARG A 28 16.98 3.59 1.50
CA ARG A 28 17.75 2.55 2.19
C ARG A 28 16.87 1.35 2.56
N PRO A 29 17.46 0.15 2.74
CA PRO A 29 16.75 -0.99 3.30
C PRO A 29 16.10 -0.63 4.64
N GLY A 30 14.80 -0.89 4.77
CA GLY A 30 14.03 -0.65 5.98
C GLY A 30 13.70 -1.95 6.71
N TYR A 31 12.71 -1.85 7.60
CA TYR A 31 12.19 -3.01 8.32
C TYR A 31 11.56 -4.04 7.36
N CYS A 32 11.39 -5.26 7.86
CA CYS A 32 10.74 -6.33 7.12
C CYS A 32 9.54 -6.85 7.91
N LEU A 33 8.52 -7.31 7.20
CA LEU A 33 7.32 -7.91 7.80
C LEU A 33 6.84 -9.07 6.94
N ASN A 34 6.27 -10.11 7.55
CA ASN A 34 5.59 -11.15 6.80
C ASN A 34 4.17 -10.69 6.44
N ALA A 35 3.79 -10.81 5.15
CA ALA A 35 2.43 -10.53 4.74
C ALA A 35 1.46 -11.57 5.33
N ASP A 36 0.42 -11.09 5.99
CA ASP A 36 -0.63 -11.95 6.57
C ASP A 36 -1.53 -12.57 5.48
N LEU A 37 -1.84 -11.78 4.46
CA LEU A 37 -2.81 -12.09 3.42
C LEU A 37 -2.25 -11.81 2.02
N ARG A 38 -2.76 -12.53 1.02
CA ARG A 38 -2.71 -12.05 -0.36
C ARG A 38 -3.77 -10.97 -0.52
N ILE A 39 -3.53 -10.01 -1.40
CA ILE A 39 -4.56 -9.00 -1.76
C ILE A 39 -5.85 -9.69 -2.21
N SER A 40 -5.75 -10.78 -2.98
CA SER A 40 -6.90 -11.57 -3.43
C SER A 40 -7.68 -12.30 -2.32
N GLU A 41 -7.16 -12.34 -1.09
CA GLU A 41 -7.79 -12.98 0.06
C GLU A 41 -8.49 -11.95 0.99
N VAL A 42 -8.42 -10.66 0.65
CA VAL A 42 -9.04 -9.60 1.46
C VAL A 42 -10.54 -9.60 1.23
N ALA A 43 -11.30 -9.95 2.27
CA ALA A 43 -12.74 -9.71 2.32
C ALA A 43 -12.99 -8.30 2.89
N THR A 44 -13.45 -7.37 2.05
CA THR A 44 -13.61 -5.96 2.43
C THR A 44 -14.58 -5.78 3.61
N GLY A 45 -15.56 -6.67 3.77
CA GLY A 45 -16.51 -6.72 4.89
C GLY A 45 -15.87 -6.83 6.28
N ASP A 46 -14.67 -7.42 6.38
CA ASP A 46 -13.99 -7.67 7.66
C ASP A 46 -13.24 -6.44 8.21
N TYR A 47 -13.23 -5.33 7.48
CA TYR A 47 -12.43 -4.15 7.80
C TYR A 47 -13.22 -2.85 7.62
N ASP A 48 -13.02 -1.90 8.54
CA ASP A 48 -13.58 -0.55 8.48
C ASP A 48 -12.62 0.48 7.83
N ILE A 49 -11.33 0.13 7.75
CA ILE A 49 -10.26 1.03 7.30
C ILE A 49 -9.29 0.28 6.40
N ILE A 50 -8.92 0.90 5.28
CA ILE A 50 -7.77 0.51 4.46
C ILE A 50 -6.72 1.62 4.51
N LEU A 51 -5.46 1.24 4.75
CA LEU A 51 -4.31 2.13 4.75
C LEU A 51 -3.32 1.73 3.64
N LEU A 52 -3.16 2.58 2.65
CA LEU A 52 -2.27 2.42 1.51
C LEU A 52 -0.92 3.07 1.82
N PHE A 53 0.08 2.25 2.13
CA PHE A 53 1.43 2.71 2.40
C PHE A 53 2.20 3.06 1.11
N GLY A 54 3.14 3.99 1.26
CA GLY A 54 4.02 4.42 0.18
C GLY A 54 5.27 3.56 -0.01
N GLY A 55 6.40 4.23 -0.20
CA GLY A 55 7.61 3.62 -0.76
C GLY A 55 7.43 3.35 -2.25
N ARG A 56 8.08 2.30 -2.76
CA ARG A 56 8.05 1.93 -4.19
C ARG A 56 6.94 0.97 -4.59
N ALA A 57 6.26 0.34 -3.62
CA ALA A 57 5.21 -0.63 -3.93
C ALA A 57 4.04 -0.04 -4.75
N PRO A 58 3.55 1.19 -4.46
CA PRO A 58 2.46 1.80 -5.23
C PRO A 58 2.74 1.96 -6.72
N GLU A 59 4.00 2.09 -7.14
CA GLU A 59 4.39 2.27 -8.54
C GLU A 59 3.88 1.12 -9.42
N TYR A 60 3.98 -0.11 -8.94
CA TYR A 60 3.47 -1.30 -9.63
C TYR A 60 2.09 -1.72 -9.14
N LEU A 61 1.74 -1.46 -7.87
CA LEU A 61 0.45 -1.85 -7.31
C LEU A 61 -0.71 -1.01 -7.80
N ARG A 62 -0.50 0.23 -8.26
CA ARG A 62 -1.56 1.08 -8.81
C ARG A 62 -2.30 0.46 -10.00
N ASN A 63 -1.71 -0.52 -10.68
CA ASN A 63 -2.32 -1.25 -11.79
C ASN A 63 -2.86 -2.63 -11.38
N HIS A 64 -2.83 -2.98 -10.09
CA HIS A 64 -3.28 -4.29 -9.61
C HIS A 64 -4.81 -4.32 -9.49
N VAL A 65 -5.48 -5.00 -10.42
CA VAL A 65 -6.96 -5.00 -10.56
C VAL A 65 -7.68 -5.26 -9.24
N ALA A 66 -7.37 -6.36 -8.55
CA ALA A 66 -8.05 -6.69 -7.29
C ALA A 66 -7.80 -5.67 -6.17
N LEU A 67 -6.68 -4.94 -6.20
CA LEU A 67 -6.43 -3.89 -5.21
C LEU A 67 -7.30 -2.66 -5.49
N LEU A 68 -7.46 -2.30 -6.76
CA LEU A 68 -8.32 -1.19 -7.16
C LEU A 68 -9.79 -1.47 -6.87
N GLU A 69 -10.23 -2.72 -7.06
CA GLU A 69 -11.59 -3.17 -6.67
C GLU A 69 -11.80 -3.04 -5.16
N ILE A 70 -10.85 -3.53 -4.35
CA ILE A 70 -10.91 -3.36 -2.90
C ILE A 70 -11.01 -1.88 -2.51
N VAL A 71 -10.20 -1.00 -3.10
CA VAL A 71 -10.23 0.44 -2.78
C VAL A 71 -11.59 1.04 -3.13
N ARG A 72 -12.15 0.70 -4.30
CA ARG A 72 -13.48 1.17 -4.73
C ARG A 72 -14.62 0.65 -3.87
N ASP A 73 -14.49 -0.55 -3.30
CA ASP A 73 -15.50 -1.12 -2.40
C ASP A 73 -15.57 -0.39 -1.04
N PHE A 74 -14.47 0.23 -0.60
CA PHE A 74 -14.44 0.98 0.66
C PHE A 74 -15.16 2.33 0.57
N ASP A 75 -15.14 2.98 -0.59
CA ASP A 75 -15.71 4.32 -0.82
C ASP A 75 -17.25 4.41 -0.58
N PRO A 76 -18.11 3.59 -1.23
CA PRO A 76 -19.55 3.61 -0.98
C PRO A 76 -19.92 3.01 0.38
N GLY A 77 -19.00 2.27 1.02
CA GLY A 77 -19.26 1.56 2.28
C GLY A 77 -19.26 2.45 3.52
N GLY A 78 -18.99 3.76 3.39
CA GLY A 78 -18.76 4.64 4.54
C GLY A 78 -17.51 4.27 5.34
N LYS A 79 -16.58 3.55 4.70
CA LYS A 79 -15.33 3.07 5.28
C LYS A 79 -14.21 4.05 5.00
N TRP A 80 -13.16 4.01 5.80
CA TRP A 80 -12.04 4.95 5.66
C TRP A 80 -11.00 4.43 4.69
N VAL A 81 -10.68 5.25 3.69
CA VAL A 81 -9.56 5.03 2.78
C VAL A 81 -8.47 6.06 3.10
N LEU A 82 -7.32 5.57 3.56
CA LEU A 82 -6.18 6.41 3.94
C LEU A 82 -5.00 6.08 3.04
N ALA A 83 -4.27 7.10 2.59
CA ALA A 83 -3.06 6.93 1.81
C ALA A 83 -1.93 7.83 2.34
N VAL A 84 -0.71 7.29 2.36
CA VAL A 84 0.47 7.99 2.90
C VAL A 84 1.63 7.87 1.91
N PHE A 85 2.37 8.95 1.71
CA PHE A 85 3.41 9.10 0.68
C PHE A 85 2.89 8.69 -0.72
N HIS A 86 3.63 7.84 -1.44
CA HIS A 86 3.24 7.35 -2.77
C HIS A 86 2.01 6.45 -2.78
N GLY A 87 1.44 6.07 -1.63
CA GLY A 87 0.18 5.31 -1.56
C GLY A 87 -0.96 6.00 -2.31
N ILE A 88 -0.90 7.33 -2.44
CA ILE A 88 -1.85 8.14 -3.21
C ILE A 88 -1.93 7.75 -4.68
N GLN A 89 -0.87 7.17 -5.27
CA GLN A 89 -0.86 6.73 -6.67
C GLN A 89 -1.91 5.64 -6.95
N ILE A 90 -2.22 4.81 -5.95
CA ILE A 90 -3.27 3.79 -6.04
C ILE A 90 -4.64 4.49 -6.06
N LEU A 91 -4.88 5.47 -5.18
CA LEU A 91 -6.15 6.21 -5.15
C LEU A 91 -6.41 6.97 -6.45
N VAL A 92 -5.41 7.67 -6.97
CA VAL A 92 -5.53 8.38 -8.26
C VAL A 92 -5.95 7.43 -9.39
N THR A 93 -5.53 6.17 -9.33
CA THR A 93 -5.88 5.16 -10.35
C THR A 93 -7.22 4.49 -10.06
N ALA A 94 -7.62 4.40 -8.79
CA ALA A 94 -8.92 3.88 -8.38
C ALA A 94 -10.06 4.80 -8.86
N GLY A 95 -9.82 6.11 -8.93
CA GLY A 95 -10.82 7.12 -9.27
C GLY A 95 -11.62 7.54 -8.05
#